data_AF-A0AAD6VEL4-F1
#
_entry.id   AF-A0AAD6VEL4-F1
#
_cell.length_a   1.000
_cell.length_b   1.000
_cell.length_c   1.000
_cell.angle_alpha   90.00
_cell.angle_beta   90.00
_cell.angle_gamma   90.00
#
_symmetry.space_group_name_H-M   'P 1'
#
loop_
_entity.id
_entity.type
_entity.pdbx_description
1 polymer ?
#
loop_
_entity_poly.entity_id
_entity_poly.type
_entity_poly.pdbx_seq_one_letter_code
_entity_poly.pdbx_strand_id
1 'polypeptide(L)'
;MEKEAQEMIQQREKEREEMRREAEKRQAEYDTKMAAFHSRRIGGRPEPDDREDGIPERVPQYVSDTTREQRRIEVILRDREGERFPPVSMTAPTQPTPSSSEAPHEEPEPEPSSSSTPDMLAALENPLIQQRIMEMVGEKLKAKSKGKRKKGRVGSMAALNKAREEQKDALTHEQDLRWKTLVREKYRSATGHIRGKDFFNYEGVAAATVKRCDEGDPSAQPRGSNEKLYFGEGWASALWNRIIFEKCIDEMLTKRAEDPGKWEVPDVSTEYLMALFINCIKLGRAEWRRNQPNAGETFMQARERAKEYDAERSEKRVATSRKNAKFETRVRTSKRMMEVSLAKNDHTSADTWKWFKDDFLPELDKGGMSSEEDEPAEVVVGNERTVQTVHGIKICPWRAPKITSYMKMIDEAGDNVSLKLSNKRPRIRGRTESKAEPPHGLPRAMYNEDWLAQRKPYIPDIEKELEIKEKPFTLMDIEVVN
;
A
#
# COMPACT_ATOMS: atom_id res chain seq x y z
N MET A 1 -5.52 -47.67 21.71
CA MET A 1 -6.73 -46.87 21.40
C MET A 1 -7.12 -45.92 22.52
N GLU A 2 -7.64 -46.35 23.67
CA GLU A 2 -8.08 -45.41 24.74
C GLU A 2 -6.90 -44.62 25.36
N LYS A 3 -5.77 -45.29 25.63
CA LYS A 3 -4.54 -44.64 26.11
C LYS A 3 -3.97 -43.64 25.10
N GLU A 4 -3.96 -43.97 23.81
CA GLU A 4 -3.49 -43.08 22.74
C GLU A 4 -4.42 -41.86 22.56
N ALA A 5 -5.73 -42.03 22.75
CA ALA A 5 -6.68 -40.94 22.72
C ALA A 5 -6.47 -39.98 23.91
N GLN A 6 -6.20 -40.50 25.10
CA GLN A 6 -5.86 -39.68 26.28
C GLN A 6 -4.55 -38.92 26.09
N GLU A 7 -3.51 -39.56 25.54
CA GLU A 7 -2.24 -38.91 25.23
C GLU A 7 -2.42 -37.78 24.18
N MET A 8 -3.26 -37.99 23.16
CA MET A 8 -3.55 -36.96 22.16
C MET A 8 -4.31 -35.75 22.74
N ILE A 9 -5.24 -35.99 23.68
CA ILE A 9 -5.96 -34.92 24.38
C ILE A 9 -5.00 -34.11 25.25
N GLN A 10 -4.15 -34.77 26.05
CA GLN A 10 -3.16 -34.09 26.89
C GLN A 10 -2.17 -33.27 26.06
N GLN A 11 -1.74 -33.79 24.90
CA GLN A 11 -0.85 -33.05 24.01
C GLN A 11 -1.52 -31.80 23.43
N ARG A 12 -2.79 -31.89 23.02
CA ARG A 12 -3.55 -30.72 22.54
C ARG A 12 -3.80 -29.68 23.63
N GLU A 13 -4.03 -30.10 24.87
CA GLU A 13 -4.16 -29.17 26.00
C GLU A 13 -2.86 -28.45 26.28
N LYS A 14 -1.74 -29.17 26.25
CA LYS A 14 -0.39 -28.59 26.39
C LYS A 14 -0.09 -27.57 25.29
N GLU A 15 -0.40 -27.88 24.03
CA GLU A 15 -0.26 -26.96 22.90
C GLU A 15 -1.14 -25.71 23.04
N ARG A 16 -2.38 -25.87 23.54
CA ARG A 16 -3.28 -24.73 23.83
C ARG A 16 -2.74 -23.84 24.94
N GLU A 17 -2.18 -24.42 26.00
CA GLU A 17 -1.60 -23.65 27.10
C GLU A 17 -0.31 -22.93 26.68
N GLU A 18 0.50 -23.55 25.82
CA GLU A 18 1.69 -22.92 25.23
C GLU A 18 1.30 -21.75 24.33
N MET A 19 0.28 -21.91 23.46
CA MET A 19 -0.26 -20.81 22.67
C MET A 19 -0.81 -19.68 23.54
N ARG A 20 -1.46 -19.99 24.67
CA ARG A 20 -1.96 -18.97 25.61
C ARG A 20 -0.82 -18.18 26.25
N ARG A 21 0.24 -18.87 26.72
CA ARG A 21 1.45 -18.22 27.25
C ARG A 21 2.14 -17.34 26.20
N GLU A 22 2.22 -17.79 24.95
CA GLU A 22 2.81 -17.00 23.87
C GLU A 22 1.98 -15.75 23.57
N ALA A 23 0.65 -15.86 23.56
CA ALA A 23 -0.25 -14.72 23.39
C ALA A 23 -0.13 -13.70 24.54
N GLU A 24 -0.10 -14.16 25.80
CA GLU A 24 0.12 -13.31 26.98
C GLU A 24 1.48 -12.59 26.91
N LYS A 25 2.54 -13.29 26.49
CA LYS A 25 3.87 -12.70 26.30
C LYS A 25 3.87 -11.61 25.22
N ARG A 26 3.22 -11.85 24.07
CA ARG A 26 3.09 -10.85 22.99
C ARG A 26 2.29 -9.63 23.44
N GLN A 27 1.23 -9.83 24.22
CA GLN A 27 0.44 -8.73 24.78
C GLN A 27 1.28 -7.87 25.75
N ALA A 28 2.02 -8.50 26.66
CA ALA A 28 2.90 -7.78 27.58
C ALA A 28 4.01 -6.99 26.86
N GLU A 29 4.57 -7.54 25.77
CA GLU A 29 5.54 -6.84 24.94
C GLU A 29 4.91 -5.63 24.23
N TYR A 30 3.69 -5.77 23.72
CA TYR A 30 2.93 -4.68 23.12
C TYR A 30 2.67 -3.56 24.13
N ASP A 31 2.18 -3.90 25.32
CA ASP A 31 1.88 -2.93 26.39
C ASP A 31 3.15 -2.18 26.83
N THR A 32 4.28 -2.87 26.93
CA THR A 32 5.59 -2.27 27.22
C THR A 32 6.02 -1.28 26.13
N LYS A 33 5.86 -1.64 24.85
CA LYS A 33 6.16 -0.74 23.72
C LYS A 33 5.26 0.49 23.72
N MET A 34 3.97 0.32 24.03
CA MET A 34 3.01 1.43 24.11
C MET A 34 3.31 2.36 25.30
N ALA A 35 3.67 1.81 26.47
CA ALA A 35 4.10 2.61 27.61
C ALA A 35 5.34 3.46 27.27
N ALA A 36 6.36 2.87 26.65
CA ALA A 36 7.55 3.60 26.21
C ALA A 36 7.26 4.70 25.17
N PHE A 37 6.30 4.45 24.27
CA PHE A 37 5.83 5.44 23.30
C PHE A 37 5.13 6.62 24.00
N HIS A 38 4.29 6.34 25.00
CA HIS A 38 3.61 7.38 25.78
C HIS A 38 4.58 8.19 26.65
N SER A 39 5.57 7.57 27.29
CA SER A 39 6.59 8.27 28.08
C SER A 39 7.41 9.25 27.24
N ARG A 40 7.78 8.88 26.00
CA ARG A 40 8.50 9.80 25.09
C ARG A 40 7.66 10.98 24.63
N ARG A 41 6.34 10.82 24.60
CA ARG A 41 5.42 11.88 24.18
C ARG A 41 5.12 12.89 25.30
N ILE A 42 5.28 12.48 26.56
CA ILE A 42 5.02 13.30 27.75
C ILE A 42 6.32 13.89 28.33
N GLY A 43 7.50 13.40 27.92
CA GLY A 43 8.80 14.00 28.23
C GLY A 43 8.86 15.46 27.78
N GLY A 44 8.55 16.36 28.72
CA GLY A 44 8.53 17.79 28.55
C GLY A 44 9.86 18.32 28.04
N ARG A 45 9.75 19.33 27.20
CA ARG A 45 10.83 20.27 26.91
C ARG A 45 11.40 20.72 28.27
N PRO A 46 12.72 20.58 28.53
CA PRO A 46 13.29 21.06 29.78
C PRO A 46 12.95 22.55 29.93
N GLU A 47 12.44 22.92 31.10
CA GLU A 47 12.22 24.32 31.45
C GLU A 47 13.55 25.07 31.29
N PRO A 48 13.55 26.24 30.64
CA PRO A 48 14.74 27.05 30.55
C PRO A 48 15.10 27.55 31.96
N ASP A 49 16.31 27.23 32.38
CA ASP A 49 16.96 27.77 33.57
C ASP A 49 16.78 29.30 33.63
N ASP A 50 16.22 29.77 34.74
CA ASP A 50 16.15 31.18 35.11
C ASP A 50 17.58 31.73 35.26
N ARG A 51 18.10 32.32 34.18
CA ARG A 51 19.21 33.26 34.24
C ARG A 51 18.68 34.66 34.01
N GLU A 52 18.55 35.38 35.11
CA GLU A 52 18.46 36.84 35.14
C GLU A 52 19.74 37.43 34.55
N ASP A 53 19.66 37.95 33.33
CA ASP A 53 20.58 38.98 32.85
C ASP A 53 19.81 39.92 31.91
N GLY A 54 19.75 41.20 32.32
CA GLY A 54 19.02 42.25 31.64
C GLY A 54 19.55 42.52 30.23
N ILE A 55 18.66 42.48 29.24
CA ILE A 55 18.91 42.92 27.86
C ILE A 55 17.72 43.80 27.43
N PRO A 56 17.98 44.96 26.78
CA PRO A 56 17.00 46.02 26.61
C PRO A 56 15.90 45.70 25.61
N GLU A 57 14.73 46.24 25.95
CA GLU A 57 13.47 46.31 25.23
C GLU A 57 13.66 46.59 23.72
N ARG A 58 13.58 45.53 22.90
CA ARG A 58 13.32 45.64 21.46
C ARG A 58 11.88 45.22 21.18
N VAL A 59 11.06 46.23 20.92
CA VAL A 59 9.69 46.09 20.40
C VAL A 59 9.74 45.28 19.10
N PRO A 60 9.06 44.12 19.01
CA PRO A 60 8.95 43.39 17.75
C PRO A 60 7.96 44.13 16.85
N GLN A 61 8.46 44.73 15.76
CA GLN A 61 7.61 45.10 14.63
C GLN A 61 7.07 43.81 14.01
N TYR A 62 5.80 43.53 14.29
CA TYR A 62 5.01 42.52 13.61
C TYR A 62 4.89 42.90 12.13
N VAL A 63 5.76 42.34 11.29
CA VAL A 63 5.56 42.34 9.84
C VAL A 63 4.52 41.26 9.55
N SER A 64 3.35 41.69 9.11
CA SER A 64 2.22 40.81 8.78
C SER A 64 2.60 39.80 7.71
N ASP A 65 2.16 38.55 7.88
CA ASP A 65 2.38 37.42 6.96
C ASP A 65 1.95 37.67 5.50
N THR A 66 1.21 38.76 5.23
CA THR A 66 0.83 39.20 3.88
C THR A 66 2.04 39.59 3.02
N THR A 67 3.12 40.12 3.60
CA THR A 67 4.28 40.55 2.80
C THR A 67 5.17 39.38 2.34
N ARG A 68 5.12 38.24 3.03
CA ARG A 68 5.90 37.05 2.66
C ARG A 68 5.26 36.32 1.48
N GLU A 69 3.94 36.24 1.45
CA GLU A 69 3.20 35.58 0.35
C GLU A 69 3.16 36.47 -0.90
N GLN A 70 3.11 37.80 -0.75
CA GLN A 70 3.24 38.74 -1.88
C GLN A 70 4.62 38.65 -2.54
N ARG A 71 5.71 38.54 -1.77
CA ARG A 71 7.06 38.32 -2.33
C ARG A 71 7.20 36.97 -3.03
N ARG A 72 6.49 35.94 -2.55
CA ARG A 72 6.51 34.60 -3.17
C ARG A 72 5.78 34.59 -4.52
N ILE A 73 4.70 35.35 -4.65
CA ILE A 73 3.97 35.53 -5.90
C ILE A 73 4.77 36.38 -6.90
N GLU A 74 5.47 37.43 -6.45
CA GLU A 74 6.36 38.23 -7.32
C GLU A 74 7.53 37.42 -7.90
N VAL A 75 8.11 36.50 -7.14
CA VAL A 75 9.19 35.62 -7.65
C VAL A 75 8.67 34.67 -8.73
N ILE A 76 7.46 34.11 -8.56
CA ILE A 76 6.83 33.22 -9.55
C ILE A 76 6.42 33.98 -10.82
N LEU A 77 6.03 35.26 -10.70
CA LEU A 77 5.69 36.09 -11.87
C LEU A 77 6.93 36.55 -12.64
N ARG A 78 8.05 36.84 -11.97
CA ARG A 78 9.34 37.16 -12.64
C ARG A 78 9.91 35.99 -13.44
N ASP A 79 9.79 34.77 -12.93
CA ASP A 79 10.28 33.58 -13.64
C ASP A 79 9.44 33.26 -14.90
N ARG A 80 8.21 33.77 -15.00
CA ARG A 80 7.35 33.60 -16.17
C ARG A 80 7.54 34.63 -17.29
N GLU A 81 8.12 35.79 -16.99
CA GLU A 81 8.35 36.84 -18.00
C GLU A 81 9.69 36.69 -18.75
N GLY A 82 10.56 35.76 -18.30
CA GLY A 82 11.87 35.48 -18.92
C GLY A 82 11.86 34.48 -20.09
N GLU A 83 10.81 33.68 -20.26
CA GLU A 83 10.72 32.69 -21.35
C GLU A 83 10.04 33.27 -22.59
N ARG A 84 10.68 34.24 -23.25
CA ARG A 84 10.38 34.58 -24.64
C ARG A 84 11.03 33.55 -25.57
N PHE A 85 10.27 32.55 -25.97
CA PHE A 85 10.62 31.69 -27.11
C PHE A 85 10.68 32.54 -28.40
N PRO A 86 11.71 32.40 -29.24
CA PRO A 86 11.73 33.04 -30.55
C PRO A 86 10.64 32.42 -31.47
N PRO A 87 10.09 33.19 -32.42
CA PRO A 87 9.04 32.71 -33.32
C PRO A 87 9.57 31.59 -34.21
N VAL A 88 8.89 30.44 -34.16
CA VAL A 88 9.11 29.31 -35.07
C VAL A 88 8.63 29.73 -36.46
N SER A 89 9.57 29.87 -37.38
CA SER A 89 9.32 30.10 -38.79
C SER A 89 8.67 28.85 -39.40
N MET A 90 7.42 28.98 -39.88
CA MET A 90 6.74 27.90 -40.58
C MET A 90 7.27 27.83 -42.02
N THR A 91 8.10 26.84 -42.30
CA THR A 91 8.39 26.42 -43.67
C THR A 91 7.32 25.44 -44.15
N ALA A 92 6.86 25.67 -45.37
CA ALA A 92 5.75 25.00 -46.04
C ALA A 92 6.02 23.50 -46.30
N PRO A 93 4.97 22.66 -46.40
CA PRO A 93 5.11 21.24 -46.66
C PRO A 93 5.42 20.98 -48.15
N THR A 94 6.54 20.32 -48.40
CA THR A 94 6.93 19.83 -49.73
C THR A 94 6.08 18.61 -50.10
N GLN A 95 5.44 18.68 -51.28
CA GLN A 95 4.67 17.59 -51.89
C GLN A 95 5.57 16.37 -52.19
N PRO A 96 5.05 15.13 -52.09
CA PRO A 96 5.70 13.97 -52.67
C PRO A 96 5.34 13.81 -54.15
N THR A 97 6.37 13.71 -54.99
CA THR A 97 6.30 13.24 -56.38
C THR A 97 6.07 11.73 -56.45
N PRO A 98 5.38 11.22 -57.48
CA PRO A 98 5.17 9.79 -57.69
C PRO A 98 6.39 9.19 -58.38
N SER A 99 6.90 8.05 -57.87
CA SER A 99 7.87 7.23 -58.59
C SER A 99 7.30 5.85 -58.85
N SER A 100 7.52 5.43 -60.08
CA SER A 100 6.92 4.33 -60.81
C SER A 100 7.73 3.04 -60.61
N SER A 101 7.01 1.91 -60.64
CA SER A 101 7.41 0.63 -61.26
C SER A 101 8.75 -0.02 -60.84
N GLU A 102 8.66 -1.18 -60.18
CA GLU A 102 9.17 -2.46 -60.72
C GLU A 102 8.86 -3.64 -59.76
N ALA A 103 8.00 -4.55 -60.21
CA ALA A 103 8.11 -6.00 -59.92
C ALA A 103 9.09 -6.59 -60.96
N PRO A 104 9.63 -7.84 -60.89
CA PRO A 104 9.13 -9.02 -60.15
C PRO A 104 10.21 -9.97 -59.56
N HIS A 105 9.85 -10.84 -58.60
CA HIS A 105 10.24 -12.27 -58.59
C HIS A 105 9.66 -12.97 -57.35
N GLU A 106 8.58 -13.74 -57.53
CA GLU A 106 8.15 -14.76 -56.56
C GLU A 106 8.88 -16.07 -56.87
N GLU A 107 9.60 -16.58 -55.87
CA GLU A 107 10.17 -17.93 -55.81
C GLU A 107 9.07 -18.96 -55.46
N PRO A 108 9.19 -20.21 -55.96
CA PRO A 108 8.17 -21.23 -55.74
C PRO A 108 8.27 -21.86 -54.34
N GLU A 109 7.10 -22.06 -53.74
CA GLU A 109 6.90 -22.86 -52.52
C GLU A 109 7.34 -24.33 -52.71
N PRO A 110 8.05 -24.93 -51.73
CA PRO A 110 8.25 -26.38 -51.72
C PRO A 110 7.06 -27.10 -51.07
N GLU A 111 6.50 -28.07 -51.79
CA GLU A 111 5.47 -28.98 -51.31
C GLU A 111 5.92 -29.84 -50.10
N PRO A 112 4.98 -30.23 -49.21
CA PRO A 112 5.27 -31.13 -48.12
C PRO A 112 5.43 -32.58 -48.63
N SER A 113 6.66 -33.09 -48.55
CA SER A 113 6.97 -34.49 -48.75
C SER A 113 6.39 -35.36 -47.63
N SER A 114 5.51 -36.27 -48.02
CA SER A 114 4.92 -37.31 -47.19
C SER A 114 5.96 -38.38 -46.84
N SER A 115 6.61 -38.22 -45.67
CA SER A 115 7.44 -39.25 -45.07
C SER A 115 6.55 -40.24 -44.31
N SER A 116 6.40 -41.44 -44.89
CA SER A 116 5.79 -42.60 -44.25
C SER A 116 6.67 -43.06 -43.08
N THR A 117 6.21 -42.84 -41.85
CA THR A 117 6.76 -43.50 -40.66
C THR A 117 6.32 -44.96 -40.63
N PRO A 118 7.23 -45.95 -40.58
CA PRO A 118 6.86 -47.32 -40.31
C PRO A 118 6.63 -47.51 -38.81
N ASP A 119 5.39 -47.82 -38.47
CA ASP A 119 5.00 -48.85 -37.51
C ASP A 119 5.91 -49.06 -36.27
N MET A 120 5.95 -48.07 -35.36
CA MET A 120 6.55 -48.22 -34.02
C MET A 120 5.54 -48.63 -32.94
N LEU A 121 4.26 -48.79 -33.28
CA LEU A 121 3.21 -49.12 -32.30
C LEU A 121 3.14 -50.62 -31.98
N ALA A 122 3.62 -51.49 -32.88
CA ALA A 122 3.69 -52.94 -32.62
C ALA A 122 4.77 -53.36 -31.59
N ALA A 123 5.75 -52.49 -31.29
CA ALA A 123 6.82 -52.79 -30.33
C ALA A 123 6.42 -52.54 -28.85
N LEU A 124 5.27 -51.92 -28.59
CA LEU A 124 4.79 -51.59 -27.25
C LEU A 124 3.95 -52.69 -26.58
N GLU A 125 3.56 -53.73 -27.31
CA GLU A 125 2.80 -54.88 -26.79
C GLU A 125 3.67 -56.01 -26.24
N ASN A 126 5.01 -55.88 -26.30
CA ASN A 126 5.89 -56.90 -25.73
C ASN A 126 6.02 -56.71 -24.20
N PRO A 127 5.49 -57.62 -23.37
CA PRO A 127 5.47 -57.47 -21.91
C PRO A 127 6.89 -57.41 -21.30
N LEU A 128 7.91 -57.97 -21.97
CA LEU A 128 9.30 -57.88 -21.53
C LEU A 128 9.89 -56.46 -21.69
N ILE A 129 9.45 -55.70 -22.69
CA ILE A 129 9.90 -54.32 -22.91
C ILE A 129 9.26 -53.40 -21.86
N GLN A 130 7.98 -53.60 -21.55
CA GLN A 130 7.29 -52.86 -20.49
C GLN A 130 7.89 -53.12 -19.10
N GLN A 131 8.25 -54.38 -18.80
CA GLN A 131 8.89 -54.74 -17.54
C GLN A 131 10.28 -54.09 -17.39
N ARG A 132 11.06 -54.05 -18.47
CA ARG A 132 12.39 -53.40 -18.49
C ARG A 132 12.31 -51.87 -18.40
N ILE A 133 11.26 -51.25 -18.96
CA ILE A 133 10.97 -49.82 -18.79
C ILE A 133 10.56 -49.53 -17.34
N MET A 134 9.71 -50.35 -16.72
CA MET A 134 9.34 -50.19 -15.31
C MET A 134 10.52 -50.39 -14.36
N GLU A 135 11.43 -51.33 -14.63
CA GLU A 135 12.66 -51.49 -13.83
C GLU A 135 13.60 -50.30 -13.97
N MET A 136 13.81 -49.77 -15.19
CA MET A 136 14.63 -48.57 -15.39
C MET A 136 14.01 -47.32 -14.74
N VAL A 137 12.67 -47.20 -14.73
CA VAL A 137 11.97 -46.10 -14.06
C VAL A 137 12.02 -46.28 -12.53
N GLY A 138 11.86 -47.51 -12.04
CA GLY A 138 11.96 -47.86 -10.63
C GLY A 138 13.36 -47.62 -10.05
N GLU A 139 14.42 -47.95 -10.79
CA GLU A 139 15.81 -47.68 -10.40
C GLU A 139 16.14 -46.17 -10.45
N LYS A 140 15.63 -45.44 -11.45
CA LYS A 140 15.79 -43.96 -11.51
C LYS A 140 15.01 -43.22 -10.43
N LEU A 141 13.89 -43.76 -9.95
CA LEU A 141 13.14 -43.21 -8.82
C LEU A 141 13.80 -43.55 -7.48
N LYS A 142 14.34 -44.76 -7.30
CA LYS A 142 15.08 -45.14 -6.08
C LYS A 142 16.41 -44.40 -5.94
N ALA A 143 17.13 -44.15 -7.05
CA ALA A 143 18.38 -43.38 -7.05
C ALA A 143 18.20 -41.88 -6.73
N LYS A 144 17.00 -41.31 -6.91
CA LYS A 144 16.70 -39.91 -6.53
C LYS A 144 16.25 -39.73 -5.07
N SER A 145 15.98 -40.81 -4.34
CA SER A 145 15.39 -40.75 -2.98
C SER A 145 16.40 -40.71 -1.81
N LYS A 146 17.69 -40.97 -2.04
CA LYS A 146 18.72 -40.78 -1.01
C LYS A 146 19.16 -39.32 -0.98
N GLY A 147 18.29 -38.50 -0.39
CA GLY A 147 18.43 -37.06 -0.25
C GLY A 147 19.68 -36.65 0.52
N LYS A 148 20.73 -36.27 -0.22
CA LYS A 148 21.64 -35.24 0.26
C LYS A 148 20.77 -34.01 0.52
N ARG A 149 20.49 -33.71 1.79
CA ARG A 149 19.96 -32.40 2.23
C ARG A 149 20.86 -31.36 1.55
N LYS A 150 20.38 -30.76 0.45
CA LYS A 150 21.08 -29.66 -0.22
C LYS A 150 21.27 -28.63 0.87
N LYS A 151 22.50 -28.44 1.36
CA LYS A 151 22.87 -27.31 2.20
C LYS A 151 22.23 -26.09 1.55
N GLY A 152 21.36 -25.40 2.30
CA GLY A 152 20.50 -24.34 1.77
C GLY A 152 21.34 -23.44 0.87
N ARG A 153 20.98 -23.38 -0.42
CA ARG A 153 21.75 -22.61 -1.40
C ARG A 153 21.81 -21.18 -0.88
N VAL A 154 23.01 -20.71 -0.57
CA VAL A 154 23.25 -19.35 -0.09
C VAL A 154 22.64 -18.38 -1.11
N GLY A 155 21.68 -17.56 -0.66
CA GLY A 155 20.85 -16.71 -1.52
C GLY A 155 19.48 -17.26 -1.89
N SER A 156 18.99 -18.33 -1.25
CA SER A 156 17.57 -18.70 -1.38
C SER A 156 16.66 -17.58 -0.88
N MET A 157 15.49 -17.39 -1.51
CA MET A 157 14.50 -16.39 -1.07
C MET A 157 14.08 -16.56 0.39
N ALA A 158 14.03 -17.80 0.89
CA ALA A 158 13.75 -18.07 2.30
C ALA A 158 14.86 -17.55 3.22
N ALA A 159 16.13 -17.72 2.84
CA ALA A 159 17.26 -17.18 3.59
C ALA A 159 17.27 -15.64 3.58
N LEU A 160 16.96 -15.01 2.45
CA LEU A 160 16.85 -13.56 2.35
C LEU A 160 15.70 -13.00 3.18
N ASN A 161 14.53 -13.65 3.18
CA ASN A 161 13.41 -13.26 4.04
C ASN A 161 13.75 -13.44 5.52
N LYS A 162 14.45 -14.52 5.88
CA LYS A 162 14.91 -14.76 7.26
C LYS A 162 15.88 -13.66 7.71
N ALA A 163 16.92 -13.38 6.91
CA ALA A 163 17.85 -12.29 7.19
C ALA A 163 17.15 -10.93 7.28
N ARG A 164 16.08 -10.73 6.49
CA ARG A 164 15.25 -9.53 6.55
C ARG A 164 14.53 -9.37 7.88
N GLU A 165 13.84 -10.40 8.35
CA GLU A 165 13.14 -10.33 9.64
C GLU A 165 14.12 -10.20 10.81
N GLU A 166 15.22 -10.97 10.81
CA GLU A 166 16.26 -10.89 11.86
C GLU A 166 16.85 -9.48 12.00
N GLN A 167 17.17 -8.82 10.89
CA GLN A 167 17.68 -7.44 10.90
C GLN A 167 16.59 -6.41 11.24
N LYS A 168 15.36 -6.63 10.77
CA LYS A 168 14.24 -5.73 11.09
C LYS A 168 13.92 -5.72 12.58
N ASP A 169 14.10 -6.83 13.28
CA ASP A 169 13.93 -6.91 14.73
C ASP A 169 15.08 -6.24 15.50
N ALA A 170 16.29 -6.19 14.91
CA ALA A 170 17.46 -5.53 15.49
C ALA A 170 17.48 -4.01 15.26
N LEU A 171 16.83 -3.51 14.20
CA LEU A 171 16.80 -2.11 13.82
C LEU A 171 15.61 -1.35 14.45
N THR A 172 15.79 -0.06 14.74
CA THR A 172 14.64 0.80 15.01
C THR A 172 13.83 1.02 13.72
N HIS A 173 12.55 1.36 13.86
CA HIS A 173 11.69 1.65 12.70
C HIS A 173 12.27 2.75 11.79
N GLU A 174 12.88 3.78 12.38
CA GLU A 174 13.50 4.89 11.66
C GLU A 174 14.74 4.43 10.88
N GLN A 175 15.59 3.59 11.47
CA GLN A 175 16.78 3.02 10.81
C GLN A 175 16.40 2.11 9.65
N ASP A 176 15.41 1.22 9.83
CA ASP A 176 14.85 0.37 8.76
C ASP A 176 14.29 1.23 7.62
N LEU A 177 13.54 2.29 7.94
CA LEU A 177 13.00 3.22 6.94
C LEU A 177 14.11 3.98 6.19
N ARG A 178 15.18 4.35 6.89
CA ARG A 178 16.35 5.01 6.28
C ARG A 178 17.07 4.09 5.30
N TRP A 179 17.35 2.84 5.69
CA TRP A 179 17.92 1.83 4.79
C TRP A 179 17.04 1.57 3.57
N LYS A 180 15.73 1.42 3.76
CA LYS A 180 14.76 1.28 2.66
C LYS A 180 14.79 2.48 1.71
N THR A 181 14.99 3.69 2.22
CA THR A 181 15.07 4.91 1.40
C THR A 181 16.35 4.92 0.58
N LEU A 182 17.49 4.64 1.20
CA LEU A 182 18.80 4.58 0.54
C LEU A 182 18.83 3.51 -0.58
N VAL A 183 18.33 2.30 -0.30
CA VAL A 183 18.25 1.22 -1.31
C VAL A 183 17.33 1.62 -2.46
N ARG A 184 16.19 2.28 -2.18
CA ARG A 184 15.29 2.78 -3.24
C ARG A 184 15.97 3.84 -4.09
N GLU A 185 16.69 4.78 -3.50
CA GLU A 185 17.44 5.81 -4.24
C GLU A 185 18.51 5.19 -5.14
N LYS A 186 19.30 4.25 -4.62
CA LYS A 186 20.27 3.51 -5.43
C LYS A 186 19.60 2.71 -6.54
N TYR A 187 18.49 2.03 -6.26
CA TYR A 187 17.70 1.31 -7.25
C TYR A 187 17.16 2.22 -8.36
N ARG A 188 16.65 3.42 -8.01
CA ARG A 188 16.20 4.43 -8.97
C ARG A 188 17.36 4.92 -9.84
N SER A 189 18.51 5.20 -9.23
CA SER A 189 19.72 5.60 -9.96
C SER A 189 20.21 4.52 -10.91
N ALA A 190 20.15 3.24 -10.50
CA ALA A 190 20.56 2.10 -11.31
C ALA A 190 19.62 1.86 -12.51
N THR A 191 18.32 2.02 -12.30
CA THR A 191 17.30 1.71 -13.32
C THR A 191 16.89 2.90 -14.17
N GLY A 192 17.20 4.13 -13.75
CA GLY A 192 16.69 5.35 -14.39
C GLY A 192 15.20 5.63 -14.15
N HIS A 193 14.52 4.82 -13.33
CA HIS A 193 13.09 4.92 -13.06
C HIS A 193 12.82 5.42 -11.64
N ILE A 194 12.12 6.55 -11.51
CA ILE A 194 11.87 7.22 -10.22
C ILE A 194 10.63 6.64 -9.54
N ARG A 195 9.59 6.36 -10.34
CA ARG A 195 8.28 5.92 -9.91
C ARG A 195 7.97 4.54 -10.48
N GLY A 196 7.12 3.78 -9.78
CA GLY A 196 6.64 2.48 -10.28
C GLY A 196 5.98 2.59 -11.66
N LYS A 197 5.29 3.72 -11.92
CA LYS A 197 4.66 4.00 -13.21
C LYS A 197 5.66 4.12 -14.36
N ASP A 198 6.93 4.43 -14.09
CA ASP A 198 7.95 4.60 -15.12
C ASP A 198 8.37 3.25 -15.73
N PHE A 199 8.05 2.13 -15.06
CA PHE A 199 8.33 0.78 -15.56
C PHE A 199 7.38 0.30 -16.66
N PHE A 200 6.42 1.12 -17.09
CA PHE A 200 5.47 0.75 -18.14
C PHE A 200 6.15 0.45 -19.50
N ASN A 201 7.13 1.28 -19.88
CA ASN A 201 7.94 1.11 -21.08
C ASN A 201 9.27 0.42 -20.79
N TYR A 202 9.34 -0.34 -19.69
CA TYR A 202 10.58 -0.99 -19.32
C TYR A 202 10.90 -2.15 -20.25
N GLU A 203 11.99 -2.02 -20.99
CA GLU A 203 12.59 -3.09 -21.76
C GLU A 203 13.63 -3.82 -20.91
N GLY A 204 13.24 -4.96 -20.37
CA GLY A 204 14.17 -5.83 -19.66
C GLY A 204 15.20 -6.48 -20.59
N VAL A 205 16.26 -7.01 -20.00
CA VAL A 205 17.25 -7.82 -20.76
C VAL A 205 16.59 -9.06 -21.37
N ALA A 206 17.02 -9.44 -22.57
CA ALA A 206 16.51 -10.63 -23.25
C ALA A 206 16.81 -11.92 -22.47
N ALA A 207 15.84 -12.83 -22.45
CA ALA A 207 15.96 -14.11 -21.72
C ALA A 207 17.15 -14.95 -22.18
N ALA A 208 17.52 -14.88 -23.47
CA ALA A 208 18.69 -15.60 -24.00
C ALA A 208 20.01 -15.12 -23.39
N THR A 209 20.16 -13.82 -23.13
CA THR A 209 21.35 -13.27 -22.45
C THR A 209 21.41 -13.71 -21.00
N VAL A 210 20.28 -13.68 -20.30
CA VAL A 210 20.20 -14.15 -18.91
C VAL A 210 20.52 -15.64 -18.81
N LYS A 211 20.01 -16.46 -19.74
CA LYS A 211 20.32 -17.89 -19.81
C LYS A 211 21.81 -18.15 -19.99
N ARG A 212 22.48 -17.44 -20.91
CA ARG A 212 23.94 -17.53 -21.07
C ARG A 212 24.70 -17.13 -19.81
N CYS A 213 24.24 -16.08 -19.12
CA CYS A 213 24.79 -15.67 -17.83
C CYS A 213 24.65 -16.78 -16.78
N ASP A 214 23.46 -17.40 -16.67
CA ASP A 214 23.19 -18.51 -15.75
C ASP A 214 24.03 -19.77 -16.09
N GLU A 215 24.37 -19.97 -17.36
CA GLU A 215 25.27 -21.03 -17.86
C GLU A 215 26.76 -20.74 -17.58
N GLY A 216 27.09 -19.55 -17.07
CA GLY A 216 28.44 -19.17 -16.67
C GLY A 216 29.27 -18.49 -17.76
N ASP A 217 28.66 -18.04 -18.86
CA ASP A 217 29.36 -17.27 -19.91
C ASP A 217 29.81 -15.90 -19.36
N PRO A 218 31.13 -15.64 -19.24
CA PRO A 218 31.64 -14.37 -18.72
C PRO A 218 31.26 -13.16 -19.60
N SER A 219 31.07 -13.37 -20.91
CA SER A 219 30.71 -12.31 -21.86
C SER A 219 29.25 -11.84 -21.70
N ALA A 220 28.41 -12.69 -21.12
CA ALA A 220 27.00 -12.44 -20.86
C ALA A 220 26.72 -11.91 -19.45
N GLN A 221 27.73 -11.53 -18.67
CA GLN A 221 27.53 -10.95 -17.34
C GLN A 221 27.29 -9.43 -17.43
N PRO A 222 26.44 -8.86 -16.55
CA PRO A 222 26.20 -7.42 -16.52
C PRO A 222 27.49 -6.68 -16.14
N ARG A 223 27.88 -5.66 -16.93
CA ARG A 223 29.16 -4.97 -16.73
C ARG A 223 29.14 -3.98 -15.57
N GLY A 224 28.01 -3.33 -15.32
CA GLY A 224 27.86 -2.34 -14.25
C GLY A 224 26.56 -2.48 -13.44
N SER A 225 26.39 -1.58 -12.46
CA SER A 225 25.16 -1.50 -11.65
C SER A 225 23.96 -0.93 -12.41
N ASN A 226 24.19 -0.27 -13.55
CA ASN A 226 23.16 0.48 -14.30
C ASN A 226 22.63 -0.29 -15.52
N GLU A 227 22.85 -1.60 -15.56
CA GLU A 227 22.38 -2.47 -16.64
C GLU A 227 20.88 -2.74 -16.54
N LYS A 228 20.24 -3.07 -17.67
CA LYS A 228 18.82 -3.45 -17.72
C LYS A 228 18.59 -4.72 -16.88
N LEU A 229 17.65 -4.70 -15.95
CA LEU A 229 17.18 -5.81 -15.14
C LEU A 229 16.36 -6.80 -15.98
N TYR A 230 16.33 -8.05 -15.52
CA TYR A 230 15.51 -9.10 -16.11
C TYR A 230 14.15 -9.20 -15.40
N PHE A 231 13.05 -9.07 -16.14
CA PHE A 231 11.68 -9.09 -15.61
C PHE A 231 10.88 -10.36 -16.00
N GLY A 232 11.51 -11.29 -16.72
CA GLY A 232 10.88 -12.51 -17.19
C GLY A 232 10.57 -13.54 -16.09
N GLU A 233 10.44 -14.81 -16.48
CA GLU A 233 10.20 -15.90 -15.54
C GLU A 233 11.46 -16.19 -14.71
N GLY A 234 11.30 -16.44 -13.40
CA GLY A 234 12.46 -16.69 -12.54
C GLY A 234 13.32 -15.45 -12.23
N TRP A 235 12.87 -14.23 -12.55
CA TRP A 235 13.60 -12.98 -12.30
C TRP A 235 14.21 -12.82 -10.90
N ALA A 236 13.54 -13.33 -9.86
CA ALA A 236 13.99 -13.19 -8.47
C ALA A 236 15.22 -14.05 -8.17
N SER A 237 15.40 -15.13 -8.93
CA SER A 237 16.51 -16.08 -8.80
C SER A 237 17.54 -15.98 -9.93
N ALA A 238 17.31 -15.12 -10.92
CA ALA A 238 18.21 -14.94 -12.06
C ALA A 238 19.57 -14.41 -11.59
N LEU A 239 20.66 -15.06 -12.00
CA LEU A 239 22.01 -14.65 -11.63
C LEU A 239 22.31 -13.22 -12.11
N TRP A 240 21.82 -12.88 -13.30
CA TRP A 240 21.92 -11.54 -13.89
C TRP A 240 21.49 -10.42 -12.91
N ASN A 241 20.27 -10.51 -12.36
CA ASN A 241 19.76 -9.50 -11.43
C ASN A 241 20.57 -9.46 -10.13
N ARG A 242 20.99 -10.64 -9.64
CA ARG A 242 21.78 -10.76 -8.42
C ARG A 242 23.12 -10.04 -8.56
N ILE A 243 23.84 -10.23 -9.67
CA ILE A 243 25.12 -9.55 -9.92
C ILE A 243 24.93 -8.03 -9.95
N ILE A 244 23.87 -7.53 -10.59
CA ILE A 244 23.57 -6.08 -10.61
C ILE A 244 23.34 -5.55 -9.19
N PHE A 245 22.60 -6.28 -8.36
CA PHE A 245 22.33 -5.88 -6.99
C PHE A 245 23.55 -5.98 -6.08
N GLU A 246 24.40 -7.01 -6.25
CA GLU A 246 25.67 -7.11 -5.53
C GLU A 246 26.55 -5.89 -5.83
N LYS A 247 26.70 -5.50 -7.11
CA LYS A 247 27.40 -4.26 -7.49
C LYS A 247 26.77 -3.00 -6.89
N CYS A 248 25.44 -2.92 -6.87
CA CYS A 248 24.75 -1.80 -6.21
C CYS A 248 25.07 -1.72 -4.71
N ILE A 249 25.11 -2.87 -4.03
CA ILE A 249 25.40 -2.97 -2.61
C ILE A 249 26.86 -2.58 -2.34
N ASP A 250 27.80 -3.10 -3.13
CA ASP A 250 29.22 -2.79 -3.01
C ASP A 250 29.47 -1.29 -3.13
N GLU A 251 28.84 -0.63 -4.11
CA GLU A 251 28.93 0.82 -4.28
C GLU A 251 28.31 1.60 -3.10
N MET A 252 27.20 1.11 -2.53
CA MET A 252 26.60 1.74 -1.35
C MET A 252 27.49 1.60 -0.11
N LEU A 253 28.04 0.41 0.11
CA LEU A 253 28.93 0.12 1.24
C LEU A 253 30.25 0.88 1.11
N THR A 254 30.78 1.01 -0.11
CA THR A 254 31.97 1.83 -0.39
C THR A 254 31.72 3.30 -0.05
N LYS A 255 30.63 3.89 -0.55
CA LYS A 255 30.25 5.28 -0.24
C LYS A 255 30.01 5.52 1.24
N ARG A 256 29.56 4.51 1.97
CA ARG A 256 29.37 4.59 3.42
C ARG A 256 30.68 4.51 4.17
N ALA A 257 31.63 3.70 3.69
CA ALA A 257 32.98 3.64 4.26
C ALA A 257 33.76 4.95 4.03
N GLU A 258 33.55 5.60 2.88
CA GLU A 258 34.12 6.91 2.57
C GLU A 258 33.57 8.02 3.48
N ASP A 259 32.25 8.03 3.73
CA ASP A 259 31.58 9.06 4.55
C ASP A 259 30.69 8.48 5.68
N PRO A 260 31.26 7.89 6.77
CA PRO A 260 30.47 7.25 7.81
C PRO A 260 29.46 8.18 8.50
N GLY A 261 29.85 9.46 8.70
CA GLY A 261 29.02 10.46 9.37
C GLY A 261 27.77 10.90 8.60
N LYS A 262 27.73 10.68 7.28
CA LYS A 262 26.62 11.14 6.42
C LYS A 262 25.41 10.20 6.42
N TRP A 263 25.64 8.92 6.68
CA TRP A 263 24.62 7.90 6.52
C TRP A 263 23.73 7.73 7.76
N GLU A 264 24.27 8.00 8.95
CA GLU A 264 23.56 7.91 10.25
C GLU A 264 22.76 6.60 10.42
N VAL A 265 23.23 5.50 9.83
CA VAL A 265 22.59 4.18 9.91
C VAL A 265 23.56 3.10 10.40
N PRO A 266 23.09 2.15 11.23
CA PRO A 266 23.90 1.04 11.72
C PRO A 266 24.27 0.08 10.58
N ASP A 267 25.32 -0.71 10.81
CA ASP A 267 25.72 -1.78 9.90
C ASP A 267 24.60 -2.81 9.74
N VAL A 268 24.40 -3.29 8.51
CA VAL A 268 23.42 -4.33 8.17
C VAL A 268 24.06 -5.36 7.26
N SER A 269 23.52 -6.57 7.23
CA SER A 269 24.04 -7.64 6.38
C SER A 269 23.77 -7.39 4.89
N THR A 270 24.65 -7.91 4.03
CA THR A 270 24.48 -7.89 2.57
C THR A 270 23.19 -8.59 2.15
N GLU A 271 22.80 -9.67 2.84
CA GLU A 271 21.54 -10.38 2.60
C GLU A 271 20.32 -9.52 2.87
N TYR A 272 20.36 -8.66 3.90
CA TYR A 272 19.30 -7.71 4.19
C TYR A 272 19.15 -6.68 3.06
N LEU A 273 20.27 -6.09 2.61
CA LEU A 273 20.26 -5.14 1.49
C LEU A 273 19.77 -5.80 0.20
N MET A 274 20.21 -7.04 -0.08
CA MET A 274 19.74 -7.84 -1.21
C MET A 274 18.23 -8.06 -1.14
N ALA A 275 17.68 -8.40 0.04
CA ALA A 275 16.24 -8.55 0.23
C ALA A 275 15.47 -7.24 -0.05
N LEU A 276 16.05 -6.08 0.31
CA LEU A 276 15.48 -4.77 -0.02
C LEU A 276 15.49 -4.48 -1.53
N PHE A 277 16.57 -4.81 -2.24
CA PHE A 277 16.62 -4.69 -3.70
C PHE A 277 15.60 -5.60 -4.38
N ILE A 278 15.49 -6.86 -3.95
CA ILE A 278 14.47 -7.80 -4.46
C ILE A 278 13.06 -7.26 -4.23
N ASN A 279 12.79 -6.64 -3.09
CA ASN A 279 11.51 -5.96 -2.86
C ASN A 279 11.28 -4.80 -3.86
N CYS A 280 12.31 -4.04 -4.22
CA CYS A 280 12.20 -2.96 -5.20
C CYS A 280 11.88 -3.47 -6.60
N ILE A 281 12.60 -4.48 -7.10
CA ILE A 281 12.31 -5.09 -8.41
C ILE A 281 10.96 -5.83 -8.41
N LYS A 282 10.52 -6.42 -7.28
CA LYS A 282 9.17 -6.99 -7.16
C LYS A 282 8.10 -5.95 -7.45
N LEU A 283 8.25 -4.74 -6.89
CA LEU A 283 7.34 -3.63 -7.13
C LEU A 283 7.41 -3.15 -8.58
N GLY A 284 8.62 -2.95 -9.12
CA GLY A 284 8.80 -2.55 -10.53
C GLY A 284 8.18 -3.55 -11.51
N ARG A 285 8.37 -4.85 -11.27
CA ARG A 285 7.79 -5.92 -12.08
C ARG A 285 6.26 -6.00 -11.96
N ALA A 286 5.71 -5.77 -10.77
CA ALA A 286 4.26 -5.75 -10.58
C ALA A 286 3.60 -4.63 -11.40
N GLU A 287 4.25 -3.47 -11.50
CA GLU A 287 3.82 -2.36 -12.35
C GLU A 287 4.04 -2.68 -13.84
N TRP A 288 5.23 -3.16 -14.22
CA TRP A 288 5.51 -3.58 -15.59
C TRP A 288 4.49 -4.61 -16.11
N ARG A 289 4.24 -5.68 -15.33
CA ARG A 289 3.29 -6.74 -15.69
C ARG A 289 1.85 -6.23 -15.82
N ARG A 290 1.44 -5.25 -15.01
CA ARG A 290 0.11 -4.64 -15.10
C ARG A 290 -0.11 -3.95 -16.44
N ASN A 291 0.95 -3.39 -17.00
CA ASN A 291 0.97 -2.68 -18.29
C ASN A 291 1.27 -3.59 -19.48
N GLN A 292 1.55 -4.88 -19.28
CA GLN A 292 1.71 -5.81 -20.39
C GLN A 292 0.33 -6.19 -20.96
N PRO A 293 0.22 -6.36 -22.29
CA PRO A 293 -0.99 -6.82 -22.93
C PRO A 293 -1.30 -8.26 -22.54
N ASN A 294 -2.57 -8.52 -22.27
CA ASN A 294 -3.11 -9.87 -22.21
C ASN A 294 -3.23 -10.47 -23.63
N ALA A 295 -3.50 -11.77 -23.72
CA ALA A 295 -3.76 -12.41 -25.01
C ALA A 295 -4.95 -11.73 -25.71
N GLY A 296 -4.74 -11.20 -26.92
CA GLY A 296 -5.74 -10.46 -27.69
C GLY A 296 -5.88 -8.97 -27.34
N GLU A 297 -5.13 -8.47 -26.34
CA GLU A 297 -5.12 -7.06 -25.96
C GLU A 297 -3.97 -6.32 -26.68
N THR A 298 -4.21 -5.10 -27.15
CA THR A 298 -3.15 -4.22 -27.65
C THR A 298 -2.40 -3.54 -26.50
N PHE A 299 -1.17 -3.06 -26.75
CA PHE A 299 -0.44 -2.28 -25.75
C PHE A 299 -1.20 -1.02 -25.28
N MET A 300 -1.98 -0.39 -26.17
CA MET A 300 -2.79 0.78 -25.82
C MET A 300 -3.94 0.44 -24.86
N GLN A 301 -4.65 -0.66 -25.11
CA GLN A 301 -5.70 -1.15 -24.21
C GLN A 301 -5.14 -1.53 -22.83
N ALA A 302 -3.98 -2.22 -22.81
CA ALA A 302 -3.31 -2.57 -21.55
C ALA A 302 -2.95 -1.32 -20.72
N ARG A 303 -2.56 -0.24 -21.40
CA ARG A 303 -2.26 1.05 -20.77
C ARG A 303 -3.51 1.73 -20.22
N GLU A 304 -4.62 1.71 -20.93
CA GLU A 304 -5.89 2.27 -20.46
C GLU A 304 -6.40 1.51 -19.23
N ARG A 305 -6.40 0.17 -19.28
CA ARG A 305 -6.72 -0.69 -18.14
C ARG A 305 -5.84 -0.40 -16.92
N ALA A 306 -4.54 -0.20 -17.11
CA ALA A 306 -3.64 0.15 -16.01
C ALA A 306 -3.93 1.54 -15.42
N LYS A 307 -4.29 2.53 -16.26
CA LYS A 307 -4.69 3.87 -15.80
C LYS A 307 -5.98 3.84 -15.00
N GLU A 308 -7.00 3.11 -15.47
CA GLU A 308 -8.28 2.95 -14.78
C GLU A 308 -8.09 2.29 -13.41
N TYR A 309 -7.31 1.20 -13.37
CA TYR A 309 -6.96 0.53 -12.12
C TYR A 309 -6.24 1.47 -11.13
N ASP A 310 -5.29 2.27 -11.63
CA ASP A 310 -4.58 3.24 -10.79
C ASP A 310 -5.52 4.34 -10.28
N ALA A 311 -6.45 4.82 -11.11
CA ALA A 311 -7.46 5.81 -10.72
C ALA A 311 -8.36 5.26 -9.62
N GLU A 312 -8.95 4.07 -9.83
CA GLU A 312 -9.81 3.39 -8.87
C GLU A 312 -9.07 3.11 -7.55
N ARG A 313 -7.82 2.61 -7.62
CA ARG A 313 -6.99 2.37 -6.44
C ARG A 313 -6.66 3.66 -5.69
N SER A 314 -6.39 4.75 -6.42
CA SER A 314 -6.10 6.06 -5.82
C SER A 314 -7.32 6.62 -5.11
N GLU A 315 -8.50 6.49 -5.72
CA GLU A 315 -9.79 6.88 -5.14
C GLU A 315 -10.07 6.07 -3.87
N LYS A 316 -9.96 4.74 -3.94
CA LYS A 316 -10.11 3.85 -2.77
C LYS A 316 -9.15 4.21 -1.64
N ARG A 317 -7.89 4.56 -1.95
CA ARG A 317 -6.90 5.00 -0.95
C ARG A 317 -7.29 6.33 -0.33
N VAL A 318 -7.70 7.31 -1.13
CA VAL A 318 -8.14 8.63 -0.64
C VAL A 318 -9.38 8.47 0.25
N ALA A 319 -10.36 7.68 -0.19
CA ALA A 319 -11.55 7.35 0.59
C ALA A 319 -11.18 6.72 1.94
N THR A 320 -10.33 5.68 1.94
CA THR A 320 -9.87 5.01 3.18
C THR A 320 -9.12 5.97 4.10
N SER A 321 -8.21 6.78 3.55
CA SER A 321 -7.47 7.79 4.32
C SER A 321 -8.41 8.81 4.98
N ARG A 322 -9.42 9.29 4.23
CA ARG A 322 -10.46 10.19 4.76
C ARG A 322 -11.27 9.52 5.87
N LYS A 323 -11.69 8.26 5.71
CA LYS A 323 -12.40 7.49 6.75
C LYS A 323 -11.55 7.40 8.03
N ASN A 324 -10.27 7.05 7.89
CA ASN A 324 -9.34 6.97 9.01
C ASN A 324 -9.18 8.32 9.73
N ALA A 325 -8.96 9.39 8.98
CA ALA A 325 -8.83 10.73 9.54
C ALA A 325 -10.11 11.19 10.27
N LYS A 326 -11.30 10.90 9.72
CA LYS A 326 -12.59 11.17 10.36
C LYS A 326 -12.75 10.38 11.66
N PHE A 327 -12.47 9.08 11.64
CA PHE A 327 -12.50 8.23 12.83
C PHE A 327 -11.59 8.79 13.94
N GLU A 328 -10.32 9.01 13.64
CA GLU A 328 -9.34 9.52 14.61
C GLU A 328 -9.72 10.89 15.16
N THR A 329 -10.26 11.76 14.30
CA THR A 329 -10.74 13.09 14.72
C THR A 329 -11.90 12.96 15.70
N ARG A 330 -12.88 12.10 15.41
CA ARG A 330 -14.05 11.87 16.28
C ARG A 330 -13.67 11.24 17.62
N VAL A 331 -12.74 10.28 17.64
CA VAL A 331 -12.20 9.71 18.88
C VAL A 331 -11.52 10.79 19.71
N ARG A 332 -10.70 11.65 19.09
CA ARG A 332 -10.02 12.77 19.76
C ARG A 332 -11.02 13.79 20.31
N THR A 333 -12.03 14.16 19.52
CA THR A 333 -13.09 15.08 19.96
C THR A 333 -13.85 14.50 21.14
N SER A 334 -14.28 13.24 21.07
CA SER A 334 -15.03 12.60 22.15
C SER A 334 -14.21 12.55 23.44
N LYS A 335 -12.91 12.22 23.35
CA LYS A 335 -11.99 12.29 24.48
C LYS A 335 -11.93 13.68 25.11
N ARG A 336 -11.75 14.72 24.28
CA ARG A 336 -11.63 16.10 24.77
C ARG A 336 -12.94 16.60 25.39
N MET A 337 -14.08 16.24 24.81
CA MET A 337 -15.39 16.61 25.35
C MET A 337 -15.67 15.92 26.68
N MET A 338 -15.30 14.65 26.82
CA MET A 338 -15.33 13.93 28.10
C MET A 338 -14.51 14.67 29.17
N GLU A 339 -13.28 15.08 28.85
CA GLU A 339 -12.41 15.85 29.76
C GLU A 339 -13.04 17.22 30.14
N VAL A 340 -13.63 17.92 29.17
CA VAL A 340 -14.30 19.21 29.40
C VAL A 340 -15.55 19.04 30.28
N SER A 341 -16.36 18.01 30.05
CA SER A 341 -17.54 17.72 30.86
C SER A 341 -17.16 17.38 32.31
N LEU A 342 -16.11 16.57 32.50
CA LEU A 342 -15.58 16.28 33.84
C LEU A 342 -15.08 17.54 34.55
N ALA A 343 -14.38 18.43 33.85
CA ALA A 343 -13.92 19.70 34.43
C ALA A 343 -15.08 20.64 34.83
N LYS A 344 -16.27 20.47 34.23
CA LYS A 344 -17.50 21.20 34.55
C LYS A 344 -18.38 20.50 35.59
N ASN A 345 -17.95 19.36 36.14
CA ASN A 345 -18.75 18.48 37.00
C ASN A 345 -20.06 17.99 36.35
N ASP A 346 -20.10 17.89 35.02
CA ASP A 346 -21.22 17.33 34.26
C ASP A 346 -20.97 15.85 33.95
N HIS A 347 -21.29 14.99 34.92
CA HIS A 347 -21.05 13.55 34.84
C HIS A 347 -21.90 12.87 33.76
N THR A 348 -23.15 13.31 33.55
CA THR A 348 -24.05 12.73 32.54
C THR A 348 -23.49 12.93 31.13
N SER A 349 -23.03 14.14 30.80
CA SER A 349 -22.37 14.38 29.52
C SER A 349 -21.05 13.62 29.42
N ALA A 350 -20.26 13.56 30.49
CA ALA A 350 -19.00 12.84 30.50
C ALA A 350 -19.19 11.35 30.18
N ASP A 351 -20.21 10.70 30.74
CA ASP A 351 -20.55 9.30 30.47
C ASP A 351 -20.98 9.09 29.02
N THR A 352 -21.74 10.04 28.46
CA THR A 352 -22.12 10.01 27.03
C THR A 352 -20.90 10.07 26.11
N TRP A 353 -19.97 11.00 26.37
CA TRP A 353 -18.73 11.13 25.59
C TRP A 353 -17.79 9.94 25.78
N LYS A 354 -17.78 9.35 26.97
CA LYS A 354 -17.07 8.11 27.26
C LYS A 354 -17.63 6.95 26.42
N TRP A 355 -18.95 6.78 26.38
CA TRP A 355 -19.60 5.77 25.55
C TRP A 355 -19.29 5.97 24.05
N PHE A 356 -19.32 7.22 23.56
CA PHE A 356 -18.91 7.51 22.18
C PHE A 356 -17.48 7.03 21.88
N LYS A 357 -16.55 7.29 22.79
CA LYS A 357 -15.12 6.99 22.64
C LYS A 357 -14.82 5.50 22.79
N ASP A 358 -15.36 4.86 23.81
CA ASP A 358 -14.94 3.53 24.27
C ASP A 358 -15.80 2.41 23.69
N ASP A 359 -17.07 2.66 23.39
CA ASP A 359 -18.01 1.63 22.92
C ASP A 359 -18.45 1.88 21.46
N PHE A 360 -19.01 3.04 21.18
CA PHE A 360 -19.68 3.30 19.90
C PHE A 360 -18.73 3.47 18.70
N LEU A 361 -17.72 4.35 18.80
CA LEU A 361 -16.78 4.56 17.71
C LEU A 361 -15.97 3.27 17.41
N PRO A 362 -15.38 2.57 18.40
CA PRO A 362 -14.64 1.34 18.14
C PRO A 362 -15.48 0.24 17.49
N GLU A 363 -16.75 0.10 17.88
CA GLU A 363 -17.64 -0.90 17.30
C GLU A 363 -18.02 -0.56 15.85
N LEU A 364 -18.18 0.72 15.51
CA LEU A 364 -18.46 1.17 14.14
C LEU A 364 -17.23 1.16 13.22
N ASP A 365 -16.03 1.31 13.81
CA ASP A 365 -14.72 1.38 13.16
C ASP A 365 -14.63 2.42 12.02
N LYS A 366 -13.47 2.47 11.34
CA LYS A 366 -13.20 3.26 10.14
C LYS A 366 -14.17 2.91 9.01
N GLY A 367 -14.59 1.65 8.90
CA GLY A 367 -15.52 1.17 7.87
C GLY A 367 -16.84 1.94 7.89
N GLY A 368 -17.38 2.20 9.08
CA GLY A 368 -18.62 2.94 9.27
C GLY A 368 -18.48 4.47 9.22
N MET A 369 -17.30 5.00 8.93
CA MET A 369 -17.14 6.43 8.62
C MET A 369 -17.58 6.71 7.17
N SER A 370 -18.36 7.77 6.95
CA SER A 370 -18.73 8.19 5.60
C SER A 370 -17.55 8.89 4.91
N SER A 371 -17.11 8.35 3.77
CA SER A 371 -16.09 8.95 2.90
C SER A 371 -16.68 9.84 1.80
N GLU A 372 -17.97 9.72 1.53
CA GLU A 372 -18.60 10.32 0.36
C GLU A 372 -19.11 11.72 0.69
N GLU A 373 -18.25 12.69 0.41
CA GLU A 373 -18.67 14.06 0.17
C GLU A 373 -19.00 14.18 -1.33
N ASP A 374 -20.15 14.75 -1.64
CA ASP A 374 -20.52 15.16 -3.00
C ASP A 374 -19.49 16.19 -3.52
N GLU A 375 -19.45 16.32 -4.83
CA GLU A 375 -18.69 17.41 -5.46
C GLU A 375 -19.10 18.75 -4.85
N PRO A 376 -18.14 19.67 -4.64
CA PRO A 376 -18.43 20.99 -4.13
C PRO A 376 -19.53 21.64 -4.97
N ALA A 377 -20.68 21.92 -4.34
CA ALA A 377 -21.78 22.60 -4.97
C ALA A 377 -21.75 24.07 -4.57
N GLU A 378 -22.00 24.96 -5.52
CA GLU A 378 -22.18 26.38 -5.26
C GLU A 378 -23.62 26.63 -4.81
N VAL A 379 -23.81 26.98 -3.54
CA VAL A 379 -25.12 27.34 -2.99
C VAL A 379 -25.14 28.83 -2.72
N VAL A 380 -26.19 29.50 -3.20
CA VAL A 380 -26.44 30.91 -2.90
C VAL A 380 -27.04 31.00 -1.50
N VAL A 381 -26.30 31.58 -0.56
CA VAL A 381 -26.73 31.69 0.84
C VAL A 381 -27.20 33.12 1.10
N GLY A 382 -28.50 33.28 1.35
CA GLY A 382 -29.14 34.56 1.68
C GLY A 382 -29.76 35.30 0.49
N ASN A 383 -30.36 36.46 0.78
CA ASN A 383 -30.93 37.36 -0.25
C ASN A 383 -29.85 38.13 -1.03
N GLU A 384 -28.65 38.19 -0.47
CA GLU A 384 -27.45 38.73 -1.09
C GLU A 384 -26.74 37.57 -1.79
N ARG A 385 -26.42 37.70 -3.08
CA ARG A 385 -25.92 36.65 -3.99
C ARG A 385 -24.51 36.10 -3.62
N THR A 386 -24.29 35.74 -2.37
CA THR A 386 -23.04 35.16 -1.90
C THR A 386 -23.02 33.69 -2.29
N VAL A 387 -22.19 33.37 -3.27
CA VAL A 387 -21.96 32.00 -3.70
C VAL A 387 -21.02 31.34 -2.70
N GLN A 388 -21.51 30.35 -1.97
CA GLN A 388 -20.70 29.58 -1.05
C GLN A 388 -20.52 28.16 -1.57
N THR A 389 -19.27 27.73 -1.67
CA THR A 389 -18.97 26.33 -2.00
C THR A 389 -19.24 25.45 -0.79
N VAL A 390 -20.24 24.58 -0.88
CA VAL A 390 -20.61 23.62 0.16
C VAL A 390 -20.30 22.19 -0.29
N HIS A 391 -19.94 21.35 0.67
CA HIS A 391 -19.79 19.92 0.41
C HIS A 391 -21.04 19.18 0.91
N GLY A 392 -21.69 18.44 0.01
CA GLY A 392 -22.82 17.57 0.33
C GLY A 392 -22.35 16.34 1.09
N ILE A 393 -22.86 16.06 2.28
CA ILE A 393 -22.57 14.78 2.97
C ILE A 393 -23.59 13.75 2.51
N LYS A 394 -23.15 12.67 1.86
CA LYS A 394 -24.06 11.58 1.46
C LYS A 394 -24.51 10.75 2.66
N ILE A 395 -25.77 10.29 2.59
CA ILE A 395 -26.41 9.49 3.64
C ILE A 395 -26.08 8.01 3.41
N CYS A 396 -25.60 7.29 4.42
CA CYS A 396 -25.44 5.83 4.34
C CYS A 396 -26.79 5.16 4.65
N PRO A 397 -27.52 4.61 3.66
CA PRO A 397 -28.90 4.13 3.88
C PRO A 397 -28.96 2.92 4.81
N TRP A 398 -27.89 2.11 4.85
CA TRP A 398 -27.75 0.94 5.71
C TRP A 398 -27.58 1.28 7.20
N ARG A 399 -27.26 2.53 7.54
CA ARG A 399 -26.90 2.93 8.91
C ARG A 399 -28.14 3.29 9.70
N ALA A 400 -28.24 2.80 10.94
CA ALA A 400 -29.31 3.16 11.86
C ALA A 400 -29.44 4.72 11.98
N PRO A 401 -30.64 5.31 11.83
CA PRO A 401 -30.81 6.76 11.82
C PRO A 401 -30.22 7.49 13.03
N LYS A 402 -30.29 6.89 14.23
CA LYS A 402 -29.72 7.46 15.47
C LYS A 402 -28.21 7.72 15.36
N ILE A 403 -27.46 6.84 14.69
CA ILE A 403 -26.00 6.98 14.49
C ILE A 403 -25.68 8.28 13.73
N THR A 404 -26.54 8.67 12.79
CA THR A 404 -26.38 9.91 12.02
C THR A 404 -26.50 11.16 12.89
N SER A 405 -27.30 11.10 13.96
CA SER A 405 -27.40 12.15 14.98
C SER A 405 -26.18 12.16 15.91
N TYR A 406 -25.70 10.99 16.36
CA TYR A 406 -24.47 10.91 17.18
C TYR A 406 -23.26 11.47 16.44
N MET A 407 -23.09 11.12 15.17
CA MET A 407 -22.01 11.66 14.35
C MET A 407 -22.14 13.18 14.17
N LYS A 408 -23.37 13.71 14.07
CA LYS A 408 -23.61 15.16 14.02
C LYS A 408 -23.08 15.83 15.28
N MET A 409 -23.47 15.30 16.44
CA MET A 409 -23.09 15.82 17.75
C MET A 409 -21.57 15.82 17.94
N ILE A 410 -20.88 14.73 17.57
CA ILE A 410 -19.42 14.67 17.67
C ILE A 410 -18.76 15.66 16.71
N ASP A 411 -19.25 15.79 15.47
CA ASP A 411 -18.68 16.69 14.48
C ASP A 411 -18.85 18.17 14.91
N GLU A 412 -20.04 18.55 15.40
CA GLU A 412 -20.34 19.90 15.90
C GLU A 412 -19.52 20.26 17.14
N ALA A 413 -19.36 19.33 18.08
CA ALA A 413 -18.49 19.53 19.22
C ALA A 413 -17.02 19.73 18.78
N GLY A 414 -16.57 19.00 17.76
CA GLY A 414 -15.23 19.14 17.19
C GLY A 414 -14.98 20.50 16.55
N ASP A 415 -16.02 21.09 15.97
CA ASP A 415 -16.01 22.44 15.40
C ASP A 415 -15.90 23.51 16.50
N ASN A 416 -16.67 23.39 17.58
CA ASN A 416 -16.61 24.30 18.74
C ASN A 416 -15.26 24.25 19.48
N VAL A 417 -14.66 23.06 19.56
CA VAL A 417 -13.42 22.78 20.27
C VAL A 417 -12.17 23.21 19.48
N SER A 418 -12.28 23.24 18.15
CA SER A 418 -11.24 23.73 17.25
C SER A 418 -11.37 25.24 17.07
N LEU A 419 -10.97 26.02 18.09
CA LEU A 419 -10.87 27.50 18.06
C LEU A 419 -9.93 28.06 16.96
N LYS A 420 -9.41 27.21 16.05
CA LYS A 420 -8.59 27.64 14.93
C LYS A 420 -9.49 28.05 13.78
N LEU A 421 -9.44 29.33 13.44
CA LEU A 421 -9.99 30.04 12.27
C LEU A 421 -9.52 29.48 10.90
N SER A 422 -9.24 28.18 10.78
CA SER A 422 -9.08 27.60 9.44
C SER A 422 -10.43 27.72 8.74
N ASN A 423 -10.45 28.33 7.55
CA ASN A 423 -11.62 28.50 6.69
C ASN A 423 -12.28 27.13 6.38
N LYS A 424 -13.03 26.58 7.33
CA LYS A 424 -13.82 25.38 7.13
C LYS A 424 -14.96 25.77 6.21
N ARG A 425 -14.95 25.19 5.01
CA ARG A 425 -16.09 25.30 4.10
C ARG A 425 -17.30 24.68 4.77
N PRO A 426 -18.46 25.34 4.79
CA PRO A 426 -19.64 24.76 5.39
C PRO A 426 -20.04 23.47 4.67
N ARG A 427 -20.61 22.55 5.44
CA ARG A 427 -21.06 21.26 4.97
C ARG A 427 -22.57 21.23 5.08
N ILE A 428 -23.24 20.88 3.99
CA ILE A 428 -24.68 20.67 3.97
C ILE A 428 -24.89 19.16 3.84
N ARG A 429 -25.85 18.59 4.58
CA ARG A 429 -26.20 17.18 4.38
C ARG A 429 -26.94 17.05 3.06
N GLY A 430 -26.38 16.28 2.14
CA GLY A 430 -26.96 16.06 0.82
C GLY A 430 -28.19 15.17 0.91
N ARG A 431 -29.06 15.24 -0.11
CA ARG A 431 -30.16 14.28 -0.30
C ARG A 431 -29.70 12.98 -0.97
N THR A 432 -28.44 12.91 -1.36
CA THR A 432 -27.86 11.80 -2.11
C THR A 432 -27.51 10.64 -1.18
N GLU A 433 -27.97 9.44 -1.53
CA GLU A 433 -27.56 8.22 -0.87
C GLU A 433 -26.12 7.82 -1.26
N SER A 434 -25.37 7.36 -0.27
CA SER A 434 -24.01 6.86 -0.45
C SER A 434 -24.04 5.48 -1.11
N LYS A 435 -23.11 5.26 -2.04
CA LYS A 435 -22.90 3.93 -2.66
C LYS A 435 -21.97 3.03 -1.85
N ALA A 436 -21.46 3.51 -0.71
CA ALA A 436 -20.56 2.77 0.14
C ALA A 436 -21.24 1.52 0.68
N GLU A 437 -20.57 0.38 0.47
CA GLU A 437 -20.98 -0.91 1.01
C GLU A 437 -21.07 -0.85 2.55
N PRO A 438 -22.07 -1.53 3.14
CA PRO A 438 -22.15 -1.68 4.58
C PRO A 438 -20.93 -2.43 5.13
N PRO A 439 -20.34 -2.02 6.26
CA PRO A 439 -19.28 -2.79 6.90
C PRO A 439 -19.82 -4.15 7.37
N HIS A 440 -18.98 -5.18 7.30
CA HIS A 440 -19.26 -6.49 7.89
C HIS A 440 -18.95 -6.47 9.38
N GLY A 441 -19.57 -7.39 10.15
CA GLY A 441 -19.23 -7.57 11.56
C GLY A 441 -19.76 -6.48 12.49
N LEU A 442 -20.74 -5.66 12.09
CA LEU A 442 -21.35 -4.72 13.03
C LEU A 442 -22.48 -5.41 13.82
N PRO A 443 -22.80 -4.92 15.04
CA PRO A 443 -23.99 -5.36 15.76
C PRO A 443 -25.26 -4.99 15.00
N ARG A 444 -26.31 -5.80 15.14
CA ARG A 444 -27.60 -5.59 14.46
C ARG A 444 -28.15 -4.18 14.62
N ALA A 445 -28.06 -3.61 15.83
CA ALA A 445 -28.56 -2.28 16.16
C ALA A 445 -27.90 -1.14 15.36
N MET A 446 -26.72 -1.38 14.75
CA MET A 446 -26.06 -0.36 13.93
C MET A 446 -26.61 -0.27 12.51
N TYR A 447 -27.38 -1.26 12.08
CA TYR A 447 -28.02 -1.27 10.77
C TYR A 447 -29.43 -0.68 10.85
N ASN A 448 -29.85 -0.06 9.75
CA ASN A 448 -31.23 0.39 9.57
C ASN A 448 -32.13 -0.82 9.28
N GLU A 449 -33.12 -1.05 10.15
CA GLU A 449 -34.04 -2.19 10.05
C GLU A 449 -34.84 -2.17 8.75
N ASP A 450 -35.30 -1.00 8.31
CA ASP A 450 -36.05 -0.85 7.06
C ASP A 450 -35.17 -1.21 5.86
N TRP A 451 -33.91 -0.79 5.87
CA TRP A 451 -32.96 -1.10 4.81
C TRP A 451 -32.66 -2.60 4.73
N LEU A 452 -32.51 -3.26 5.88
CA LEU A 452 -32.32 -4.71 5.95
C LEU A 452 -33.56 -5.46 5.44
N ALA A 453 -34.76 -5.01 5.84
CA ALA A 453 -36.02 -5.59 5.39
C ALA A 453 -36.21 -5.46 3.88
N GLN A 454 -35.83 -4.31 3.29
CA GLN A 454 -35.88 -4.08 1.84
C GLN A 454 -34.89 -4.96 1.06
N ARG A 455 -33.75 -5.31 1.64
CA ARG A 455 -32.72 -6.13 0.98
C ARG A 455 -32.98 -7.64 1.10
N LYS A 456 -33.67 -8.08 2.15
CA LYS A 456 -33.94 -9.50 2.42
C LYS A 456 -34.58 -10.27 1.25
N PRO A 457 -35.51 -9.71 0.44
CA PRO A 457 -36.07 -10.40 -0.73
C PRO A 457 -35.03 -10.71 -1.82
N TYR A 458 -33.98 -9.89 -1.93
CA TYR A 458 -32.92 -10.05 -2.92
C TYR A 458 -31.74 -10.87 -2.40
N ILE A 459 -31.51 -10.82 -1.09
CA ILE A 459 -30.44 -11.51 -0.39
C ILE A 459 -31.05 -12.15 0.88
N PRO A 460 -31.59 -13.38 0.79
CA PRO A 460 -32.29 -14.02 1.91
C PRO A 460 -31.44 -14.12 3.19
N ASP A 461 -30.13 -14.36 3.01
CA ASP A 461 -29.15 -14.53 4.08
C ASP A 461 -28.29 -13.27 4.31
N ILE A 462 -28.84 -12.07 4.08
CA ILE A 462 -28.08 -10.81 4.22
C ILE A 462 -27.40 -10.66 5.58
N GLU A 463 -28.01 -11.17 6.65
CA GLU A 463 -27.43 -11.10 8.00
C GLU A 463 -26.16 -11.94 8.13
N LYS A 464 -26.11 -13.07 7.42
CA LYS A 464 -24.94 -13.94 7.34
C LYS A 464 -23.87 -13.35 6.42
N GLU A 465 -24.27 -12.76 5.29
CA GLU A 465 -23.36 -12.07 4.37
C GLU A 465 -22.67 -10.89 5.05
N LEU A 466 -23.41 -10.11 5.85
CA LEU A 466 -22.88 -8.99 6.63
C LEU A 466 -22.14 -9.44 7.90
N GLU A 467 -22.11 -10.74 8.21
CA GLU A 467 -21.51 -11.28 9.43
C GLU A 467 -21.99 -10.55 10.69
N ILE A 468 -23.29 -10.26 10.79
CA ILE A 468 -23.85 -9.44 11.89
C ILE A 468 -23.50 -10.09 13.23
N LYS A 469 -22.84 -9.32 14.11
CA LYS A 469 -22.48 -9.81 15.45
C LYS A 469 -23.73 -10.05 16.28
N GLU A 470 -23.79 -11.22 16.92
CA GLU A 470 -24.84 -11.57 17.89
C GLU A 470 -24.73 -10.79 19.21
N LYS A 471 -23.57 -10.16 19.46
CA LYS A 471 -23.32 -9.38 20.67
C LYS A 471 -24.37 -8.26 20.79
N PRO A 472 -25.13 -8.19 21.89
CA PRO A 472 -26.08 -7.11 22.09
C PRO A 472 -25.30 -5.78 22.19
N PHE A 473 -25.74 -4.81 21.38
CA PHE A 473 -25.23 -3.45 21.41
C PHE A 473 -26.43 -2.52 21.47
N THR A 474 -26.51 -1.71 22.51
CA THR A 474 -27.64 -0.79 22.72
C THR A 474 -27.20 0.63 22.33
N LEU A 475 -27.93 1.23 21.39
CA LEU A 475 -27.75 2.64 21.06
C LEU A 475 -28.34 3.51 22.18
N MET A 476 -27.58 4.45 22.72
CA MET A 476 -28.04 5.35 23.79
C MET A 476 -29.16 6.29 23.32
N ASP A 477 -30.25 6.40 24.06
CA ASP A 477 -31.26 7.43 23.78
C ASP A 477 -30.75 8.79 24.26
N ILE A 478 -30.11 9.53 23.34
CA ILE A 478 -29.61 10.87 23.58
C ILE A 478 -30.66 11.85 23.05
N GLU A 479 -31.27 12.61 23.96
CA GLU A 479 -32.13 13.73 23.59
C GLU A 479 -31.27 14.80 22.93
N VAL A 480 -31.42 14.95 21.62
CA VAL A 480 -30.77 16.04 20.88
C VAL A 480 -31.55 17.31 21.23
N VAL A 481 -30.98 18.12 22.14
CA VAL A 481 -31.46 19.47 22.39
C VAL A 481 -31.18 20.28 21.12
N ASN A 482 -32.21 20.48 20.30
CA ASN A 482 -32.13 21.23 19.04
C ASN A 482 -31.92 22.71 19.27
#